data_AF-A0A6J2Y1T5-F1
#
_entry.id   AF-A0A6J2Y1T5-F1
#
_cell.length_a   1.000
_cell.length_b   1.000
_cell.length_c   1.000
_cell.angle_alpha   90.00
_cell.angle_beta   90.00
_cell.angle_gamma   90.00
#
_symmetry.space_group_name_H-M   'P 1'
#
loop_
_entity.id
_entity.type
_entity.pdbx_description
1 polymer ?
#
loop_
_entity_poly.entity_id
_entity_poly.type
_entity_poly.pdbx_seq_one_letter_code
_entity_poly.pdbx_strand_id
1 'polypeptide(L)'
;MMECFAKRYCDCQGENNVFENSDTCYVLSFAIIMLNTSLHNPSVKEKPTIEQFVNMNRGINQGQDLPRELLASLYESIKAEPFKIPEDDGNDLMHTFFNPDKEGWLWKQGGRYKSWKRRWFILNDNCLYYFEYTTDKEPRGIIPLENISIRECQDRQKQFCFELYASGGADFIKACKTDSEGKVVEGKHTVYRMSASSDEERREWIHRLTQSISHNPFYDMLASRKRKAQLYAKN
;
A
#
# COMPACT_ATOMS: atom_id res chain seq x y z
N MET A 1 -19.08 11.19 4.37
CA MET A 1 -19.94 10.39 3.45
C MET A 1 -20.30 9.05 4.08
N MET A 2 -19.32 8.20 4.41
CA MET A 2 -19.57 6.90 5.06
C MET A 2 -20.19 7.01 6.46
N GLU A 3 -19.86 8.03 7.26
CA GLU A 3 -20.53 8.28 8.55
C GLU A 3 -22.03 8.56 8.39
N CYS A 4 -22.39 9.37 7.39
CA CYS A 4 -23.79 9.66 7.07
C CYS A 4 -24.51 8.41 6.57
N PHE A 5 -23.85 7.59 5.74
CA PHE A 5 -24.37 6.30 5.30
C PHE A 5 -24.63 5.38 6.50
N ALA A 6 -23.65 5.19 7.38
CA ALA A 6 -23.75 4.28 8.51
C ALA A 6 -24.86 4.70 9.47
N LYS A 7 -24.94 6.00 9.80
CA LYS A 7 -26.04 6.55 10.58
C LYS A 7 -27.38 6.30 9.91
N ARG A 8 -27.50 6.63 8.62
CA ARG A 8 -28.74 6.43 7.86
C ARG A 8 -29.14 4.96 7.78
N TYR A 9 -28.18 4.05 7.62
CA TYR A 9 -28.42 2.62 7.61
C TYR A 9 -29.02 2.18 8.95
N CYS A 10 -28.38 2.51 10.07
CA CYS A 10 -28.91 2.17 11.40
C CYS A 10 -30.31 2.77 11.63
N ASP A 11 -30.53 4.03 11.26
CA ASP A 11 -31.84 4.69 11.36
C ASP A 11 -32.92 3.95 10.54
N CYS A 12 -32.56 3.39 9.38
CA CYS A 12 -33.46 2.63 8.53
C CYS A 12 -33.77 1.21 9.04
N GLN A 13 -32.91 0.62 9.86
CA GLN A 13 -33.13 -0.74 10.40
C GLN A 13 -34.13 -0.76 11.56
N GLY A 14 -34.32 0.36 12.27
CA GLY A 14 -35.27 0.47 13.37
C GLY A 14 -35.01 -0.56 14.48
N GLU A 15 -36.06 -1.27 14.91
CA GLU A 15 -35.99 -2.32 15.95
C GLU A 15 -35.17 -3.55 15.55
N ASN A 16 -34.91 -3.75 14.24
CA ASN A 16 -34.10 -4.86 13.74
C ASN A 16 -32.61 -4.51 13.61
N ASN A 17 -32.18 -3.36 14.14
CA ASN A 17 -30.79 -2.95 14.03
C ASN A 17 -29.88 -3.87 14.86
N VAL A 18 -29.03 -4.62 14.15
CA VAL A 18 -28.04 -5.54 14.75
C VAL A 18 -26.79 -4.78 15.24
N PHE A 19 -26.60 -3.54 14.80
CA PHE A 19 -25.46 -2.71 15.19
C PHE A 19 -25.77 -1.90 16.45
N GLU A 20 -24.92 -2.02 17.48
CA GLU A 20 -25.02 -1.25 18.72
C GLU A 20 -24.96 0.26 18.46
N ASN A 21 -24.17 0.69 17.47
CA ASN A 21 -24.10 2.07 17.05
C ASN A 21 -23.69 2.23 15.58
N SER A 22 -23.74 3.47 15.10
CA SER A 22 -23.30 3.85 13.75
C SER A 22 -21.82 3.55 13.51
N ASP A 23 -20.99 3.51 14.55
CA ASP A 23 -19.55 3.27 14.42
C ASP A 23 -19.29 1.79 14.06
N THR A 24 -20.02 0.85 14.66
CA THR A 24 -19.97 -0.58 14.24
C THR A 24 -20.31 -0.71 12.76
N CYS A 25 -21.41 -0.08 12.31
CA CYS A 25 -21.84 -0.11 10.91
C CYS A 25 -20.79 0.52 9.99
N TYR A 26 -20.20 1.64 10.41
CA TYR A 26 -19.15 2.34 9.69
C TYR A 26 -17.91 1.45 9.50
N VAL A 27 -17.38 0.87 10.59
CA VAL A 27 -16.18 0.02 10.54
C VAL A 27 -16.44 -1.24 9.72
N LEU A 28 -17.59 -1.89 9.92
CA LEU A 28 -17.94 -3.08 9.13
C LEU A 28 -18.08 -2.75 7.64
N SER A 29 -18.59 -1.56 7.29
CA SER A 29 -18.67 -1.12 5.89
C SER A 29 -17.28 -1.10 5.24
N PHE A 30 -16.26 -0.61 5.93
CA PHE A 30 -14.87 -0.67 5.43
C PHE A 30 -14.35 -2.11 5.34
N ALA A 31 -14.67 -2.98 6.30
CA ALA A 31 -14.29 -4.38 6.24
C ALA A 31 -14.91 -5.09 5.01
N ILE A 32 -16.15 -4.76 4.64
CA ILE A 32 -16.80 -5.28 3.44
C ILE A 32 -16.12 -4.74 2.17
N ILE A 33 -15.73 -3.46 2.14
CA ILE A 33 -14.98 -2.89 1.02
C ILE A 33 -13.60 -3.57 0.89
N MET A 34 -12.88 -3.80 2.00
CA MET A 34 -11.63 -4.59 2.02
C MET A 34 -11.83 -5.99 1.45
N LEU A 35 -12.93 -6.63 1.84
CA LEU A 35 -13.26 -7.97 1.39
C LEU A 35 -13.49 -7.99 -0.12
N ASN A 36 -14.19 -7.01 -0.68
CA ASN A 36 -14.39 -6.88 -2.12
C ASN A 36 -13.06 -6.84 -2.88
N THR A 37 -12.14 -5.97 -2.45
CA THR A 37 -10.79 -5.92 -3.05
C THR A 37 -10.05 -7.25 -2.87
N SER A 38 -10.09 -7.84 -1.67
CA SER A 38 -9.38 -9.10 -1.38
C SER A 38 -9.87 -10.28 -2.21
N LEU A 39 -11.18 -10.34 -2.50
CA LEU A 39 -11.78 -11.45 -3.25
C LEU A 39 -11.65 -11.27 -4.76
N HIS A 40 -11.66 -10.04 -5.26
CA HIS A 40 -11.81 -9.76 -6.69
C HIS A 40 -10.61 -9.12 -7.37
N ASN A 41 -9.67 -8.52 -6.62
CA ASN A 41 -8.43 -8.00 -7.21
C ASN A 41 -7.51 -9.19 -7.61
N PRO A 42 -7.16 -9.35 -8.89
CA PRO A 42 -6.29 -10.44 -9.35
C PRO A 42 -4.89 -10.46 -8.73
N SER A 43 -4.40 -9.32 -8.21
CA SER A 43 -3.09 -9.22 -7.54
C SER A 43 -3.08 -9.87 -6.16
N VAL A 44 -4.25 -10.05 -5.53
CA VAL A 44 -4.38 -10.71 -4.23
C VAL A 44 -4.34 -12.22 -4.44
N LYS A 45 -3.20 -12.84 -4.09
CA LYS A 45 -2.96 -14.28 -4.27
C LYS A 45 -3.72 -15.14 -3.27
N GLU A 46 -3.79 -14.67 -2.02
CA GLU A 46 -4.44 -15.38 -0.92
C GLU A 46 -5.78 -14.73 -0.61
N LYS A 47 -6.86 -15.38 -1.05
CA LYS A 47 -8.22 -14.88 -0.82
C LYS A 47 -8.70 -15.31 0.58
N PRO A 48 -9.19 -14.39 1.41
CA PRO A 48 -9.68 -14.73 2.74
C PRO A 48 -10.86 -15.69 2.63
N THR A 49 -10.90 -16.69 3.50
CA THR A 49 -12.05 -17.58 3.69
C THR A 49 -13.12 -16.91 4.53
N ILE A 50 -14.34 -17.47 4.50
CA ILE A 50 -15.45 -17.03 5.36
C ILE A 50 -15.07 -17.04 6.85
N GLU A 51 -14.37 -18.08 7.34
CA GLU A 51 -13.95 -18.18 8.73
C GLU A 51 -12.90 -17.12 9.10
N GLN A 52 -12.00 -16.79 8.17
CA GLN A 52 -11.06 -15.68 8.36
C GLN A 52 -11.80 -14.35 8.44
N PHE A 53 -12.77 -14.10 7.56
CA PHE A 53 -13.58 -12.87 7.58
C PHE A 53 -14.39 -12.74 8.89
N VAL A 54 -15.01 -13.83 9.37
CA VAL A 54 -15.70 -13.84 10.66
C VAL A 54 -14.74 -13.54 11.81
N ASN A 55 -13.57 -14.19 11.84
CA ASN A 55 -12.60 -13.97 12.90
C ASN A 55 -11.99 -12.55 12.89
N MET A 56 -11.78 -11.97 11.71
CA MET A 56 -11.29 -10.59 11.56
C MET A 56 -12.24 -9.54 12.14
N ASN A 57 -13.54 -9.85 12.22
CA ASN A 57 -14.58 -8.93 12.70
C ASN A 57 -15.10 -9.30 14.10
N ARG A 58 -14.37 -10.12 14.87
CA ARG A 58 -14.71 -10.39 16.28
C ARG A 58 -14.60 -9.11 17.12
N GLY A 59 -15.53 -8.93 18.04
CA GLY A 59 -15.58 -7.79 18.94
C GLY A 59 -15.95 -6.46 18.27
N ILE A 60 -16.28 -6.45 16.97
CA ILE A 60 -16.54 -5.21 16.22
C ILE A 60 -17.76 -4.46 16.75
N ASN A 61 -18.70 -5.15 17.39
CA ASN A 61 -19.93 -4.57 17.90
C ASN A 61 -19.78 -4.11 19.35
N GLN A 62 -18.96 -3.07 19.58
CA GLN A 62 -18.65 -2.54 20.92
C GLN A 62 -18.07 -3.59 21.88
N GLY A 63 -17.15 -4.42 21.37
CA GLY A 63 -16.55 -5.52 22.12
C GLY A 63 -17.33 -6.82 22.06
N GLN A 64 -18.52 -6.83 21.44
CA GLN A 64 -19.29 -8.04 21.14
C GLN A 64 -19.12 -8.49 19.68
N ASP A 65 -19.46 -9.74 19.42
CA ASP A 65 -19.46 -10.33 18.09
C ASP A 65 -20.79 -10.05 17.37
N LEU A 66 -20.73 -9.80 16.06
CA LEU A 66 -21.92 -9.81 15.21
C LEU A 66 -22.37 -11.25 14.93
N PRO A 67 -23.66 -11.49 14.63
CA PRO A 67 -24.15 -12.81 14.26
C PRO A 67 -23.33 -13.40 13.11
N ARG A 68 -22.88 -14.65 13.27
CA ARG A 68 -22.06 -15.33 12.25
C ARG A 68 -22.79 -15.41 10.92
N GLU A 69 -24.10 -15.63 10.95
CA GLU A 69 -24.96 -15.73 9.78
C GLU A 69 -24.99 -14.42 8.99
N LEU A 70 -24.98 -13.28 9.67
CA LEU A 70 -24.89 -11.97 9.03
C LEU A 70 -23.55 -11.83 8.29
N LEU A 71 -22.43 -12.06 8.98
CA LEU A 71 -21.09 -11.97 8.37
C LEU A 71 -20.90 -12.96 7.22
N ALA A 72 -21.46 -14.17 7.35
CA ALA A 72 -21.47 -15.18 6.30
C ALA A 72 -22.24 -14.70 5.06
N SER A 73 -23.44 -14.14 5.24
CA SER A 73 -24.26 -13.65 4.14
C SER A 73 -23.60 -12.48 3.40
N LEU A 74 -22.96 -11.56 4.14
CA LEU A 74 -22.20 -10.45 3.58
C LEU A 74 -21.01 -10.97 2.77
N TYR A 75 -20.28 -11.95 3.30
CA TYR A 75 -19.14 -12.55 2.62
C TYR A 75 -19.54 -13.24 1.31
N GLU A 76 -20.57 -14.09 1.33
CA GLU A 76 -21.01 -14.81 0.13
C GLU A 76 -21.61 -13.84 -0.91
N SER A 77 -22.30 -12.78 -0.48
CA SER A 77 -22.80 -11.73 -1.37
C SER A 77 -21.66 -11.04 -2.14
N ILE A 78 -20.63 -10.57 -1.42
CA ILE A 78 -19.47 -9.94 -2.06
C ILE A 78 -18.72 -10.95 -2.93
N LYS A 79 -18.52 -12.18 -2.47
CA LYS A 79 -17.84 -13.22 -3.26
C LYS A 79 -18.56 -13.54 -4.57
N ALA A 80 -19.90 -13.51 -4.57
CA ALA A 80 -20.71 -13.80 -5.74
C ALA A 80 -20.66 -12.66 -6.78
N GLU A 81 -20.72 -11.40 -6.34
CA GLU A 81 -20.71 -10.25 -7.23
C GLU A 81 -19.90 -9.08 -6.62
N PRO A 82 -18.87 -8.56 -7.33
CA PRO A 82 -18.14 -7.39 -6.87
C PRO A 82 -19.03 -6.13 -6.89
N PHE A 83 -18.67 -5.13 -6.08
CA PHE A 83 -19.36 -3.84 -6.12
C PHE A 83 -19.34 -3.24 -7.54
N LYS A 84 -20.52 -2.85 -8.01
CA LYS A 84 -20.66 -2.06 -9.25
C LYS A 84 -20.51 -0.58 -8.90
N ILE A 85 -19.41 0.01 -9.34
CA ILE A 85 -19.18 1.44 -9.21
C ILE A 85 -19.68 2.11 -10.51
N PRO A 86 -20.65 3.03 -10.45
CA PRO A 86 -21.10 3.75 -11.64
C PRO A 86 -19.96 4.63 -12.13
N GLU A 87 -19.53 4.44 -13.39
CA GLU A 87 -18.36 5.09 -14.04
C GLU A 87 -16.98 4.43 -13.78
N ASP A 88 -16.93 3.15 -13.44
CA ASP A 88 -15.66 2.43 -13.27
C ASP A 88 -15.08 1.93 -14.61
N ASP A 89 -14.02 2.59 -15.07
CA ASP A 89 -13.11 2.12 -16.13
C ASP A 89 -12.03 1.14 -15.59
N GLY A 90 -12.17 0.67 -14.35
CA GLY A 90 -11.27 -0.28 -13.69
C GLY A 90 -10.06 0.38 -13.04
N ASN A 91 -10.06 1.71 -12.94
CA ASN A 91 -8.90 2.52 -12.55
C ASN A 91 -9.07 3.21 -11.19
N ASP A 92 -9.96 2.70 -10.33
CA ASP A 92 -10.13 3.25 -8.98
C ASP A 92 -8.98 2.81 -8.04
N LEU A 93 -8.33 3.79 -7.41
CA LEU A 93 -7.25 3.58 -6.45
C LEU A 93 -7.66 2.70 -5.26
N MET A 94 -8.95 2.65 -4.96
CA MET A 94 -9.53 1.75 -3.96
C MET A 94 -9.31 0.27 -4.28
N HIS A 95 -8.89 -0.10 -5.49
CA HIS A 95 -8.50 -1.48 -5.78
C HIS A 95 -6.98 -1.69 -5.75
N THR A 96 -6.17 -0.70 -6.11
CA THR A 96 -4.70 -0.86 -6.26
C THR A 96 -3.91 -0.68 -4.96
N PHE A 97 -4.41 0.08 -3.99
CA PHE A 97 -3.68 0.39 -2.74
C PHE A 97 -4.48 0.09 -1.47
N PHE A 98 -5.48 -0.77 -1.52
CA PHE A 98 -6.24 -1.11 -0.32
C PHE A 98 -5.32 -1.84 0.68
N ASN A 99 -5.04 -1.19 1.82
CA ASN A 99 -4.10 -1.61 2.85
C ASN A 99 -2.60 -1.55 2.44
N PRO A 100 -2.05 -0.35 2.21
CA PRO A 100 -0.65 -0.20 1.85
C PRO A 100 0.26 -0.58 3.02
N ASP A 101 1.46 -1.07 2.71
CA ASP A 101 2.47 -1.38 3.73
C ASP A 101 2.83 -0.13 4.55
N LYS A 102 2.90 1.02 3.89
CA LYS A 102 3.03 2.34 4.53
C LYS A 102 2.58 3.41 3.55
N GLU A 103 1.95 4.46 4.07
CA GLU A 103 1.65 5.67 3.34
C GLU A 103 2.00 6.91 4.16
N GLY A 104 2.22 8.04 3.49
CA GLY A 104 2.60 9.26 4.18
C GLY A 104 3.24 10.32 3.29
N TRP A 105 3.34 11.54 3.82
CA TRP A 105 3.98 12.66 3.13
C TRP A 105 5.51 12.62 3.29
N LEU A 106 6.22 12.65 2.16
CA LEU A 106 7.67 12.87 2.14
C LEU A 106 8.03 14.03 1.20
N TRP A 107 9.15 14.68 1.52
CA TRP A 107 9.84 15.52 0.56
C TRP A 107 10.77 14.66 -0.27
N LYS A 108 10.73 14.78 -1.60
CA LYS A 108 11.66 14.12 -2.51
C LYS A 108 12.50 15.12 -3.29
N GLN A 109 13.77 14.81 -3.49
CA GLN A 109 14.62 15.57 -4.38
C GLN A 109 14.40 15.16 -5.84
N GLY A 110 14.48 16.10 -6.77
CA GLY A 110 14.46 15.83 -8.20
C GLY A 110 15.77 15.20 -8.71
N GLY A 111 15.70 14.50 -9.83
CA GLY A 111 16.84 13.77 -10.41
C GLY A 111 17.85 14.72 -11.06
N ARG A 112 17.53 15.23 -12.25
CA ARG A 112 18.35 16.19 -13.00
C ARG A 112 18.44 17.55 -12.29
N TYR A 113 17.28 18.08 -11.90
CA TYR A 113 17.17 19.33 -11.15
C TYR A 113 16.93 19.00 -9.68
N LYS A 114 17.81 19.45 -8.79
CA LYS A 114 17.81 19.10 -7.36
C LYS A 114 16.79 19.89 -6.53
N SER A 115 15.62 20.20 -7.11
CA SER A 115 14.50 20.81 -6.41
C SER A 115 13.81 19.81 -5.49
N TRP A 116 13.34 20.26 -4.33
CA TRP A 116 12.53 19.45 -3.42
C TRP A 116 11.04 19.60 -3.72
N LYS A 117 10.32 18.48 -3.80
CA LYS A 117 8.85 18.45 -3.96
C LYS A 117 8.23 17.58 -2.88
N ARG A 118 7.15 18.06 -2.26
CA ARG A 118 6.33 17.27 -1.33
C ARG A 118 5.39 16.38 -2.13
N ARG A 119 5.35 15.10 -1.81
CA ARG A 119 4.52 14.09 -2.49
C ARG A 119 3.94 13.12 -1.46
N TRP A 120 2.74 12.64 -1.73
CA TRP A 120 2.13 11.56 -0.97
C TRP A 120 2.71 10.25 -1.46
N PHE A 121 3.35 9.48 -0.59
CA PHE A 121 3.95 8.20 -0.94
C PHE A 121 3.08 7.07 -0.45
N ILE A 122 3.01 6.02 -1.27
CA ILE A 122 2.37 4.76 -0.94
C ILE A 122 3.37 3.65 -1.25
N LEU A 123 3.70 2.83 -0.25
CA LEU A 123 4.45 1.60 -0.40
C LEU A 123 3.46 0.45 -0.50
N ASN A 124 3.47 -0.26 -1.62
CA ASN A 124 2.67 -1.45 -1.81
C ASN A 124 3.32 -2.37 -2.85
N ASP A 125 3.16 -3.70 -2.72
CA ASP A 125 3.60 -4.69 -3.72
C ASP A 125 5.04 -4.48 -4.25
N ASN A 126 6.00 -4.31 -3.34
CA ASN A 126 7.43 -4.08 -3.66
C ASN A 126 7.69 -2.86 -4.56
N CYS A 127 6.75 -1.92 -4.60
CA CYS A 127 6.85 -0.68 -5.37
C CYS A 127 6.56 0.52 -4.47
N LEU A 128 7.30 1.59 -4.71
CA LEU A 128 7.07 2.88 -4.07
C LEU A 128 6.44 3.84 -5.07
N TYR A 129 5.19 4.19 -4.82
CA TYR A 129 4.38 5.10 -5.62
C TYR A 129 4.41 6.48 -4.99
N TYR A 130 4.33 7.53 -5.80
CA TYR A 130 4.16 8.88 -5.28
C TYR A 130 3.21 9.71 -6.11
N PHE A 131 2.38 10.50 -5.41
CA PHE A 131 1.28 11.29 -5.95
C PHE A 131 1.49 12.77 -5.63
N GLU A 132 0.90 13.64 -6.44
CA GLU A 132 0.91 15.07 -6.14
C GLU A 132 -0.06 15.42 -5.03
N TYR A 133 -1.25 14.83 -5.08
CA TYR A 133 -2.31 14.92 -4.07
C TYR A 133 -2.78 13.53 -3.64
N THR A 134 -3.35 13.43 -2.44
CA THR A 134 -3.92 12.17 -1.92
C THR A 134 -5.16 11.70 -2.68
N THR A 135 -5.75 12.59 -3.48
CA THR A 135 -6.94 12.34 -4.30
C THR A 135 -6.62 11.97 -5.75
N ASP A 136 -5.35 12.00 -6.15
CA ASP A 136 -4.94 11.75 -7.53
C ASP A 136 -5.09 10.27 -7.86
N LYS A 137 -5.86 9.92 -8.90
CA LYS A 137 -6.04 8.53 -9.34
C LYS A 137 -4.79 7.87 -9.93
N GLU A 138 -3.90 8.68 -10.49
CA GLU A 138 -2.71 8.20 -11.21
C GLU A 138 -1.43 8.65 -10.50
N PRO A 139 -0.45 7.76 -10.29
CA PRO A 139 0.80 8.13 -9.64
C PRO A 139 1.61 9.08 -10.51
N ARG A 140 2.20 10.09 -9.88
CA ARG A 140 3.22 10.95 -10.50
C ARG A 140 4.47 10.16 -10.87
N GLY A 141 4.77 9.09 -10.13
CA GLY A 141 5.75 8.11 -10.57
C GLY A 141 5.82 6.87 -9.70
N ILE A 142 6.51 5.88 -10.23
CA ILE A 142 6.57 4.52 -9.70
C ILE A 142 8.04 4.11 -9.64
N ILE A 143 8.46 3.62 -8.47
CA ILE A 143 9.82 3.15 -8.20
C ILE A 143 9.72 1.68 -7.76
N PRO A 144 9.93 0.73 -8.69
CA PRO A 144 10.16 -0.66 -8.34
C PRO A 144 11.32 -0.78 -7.34
N LEU A 145 11.15 -1.58 -6.28
CA LEU A 145 12.16 -1.76 -5.23
C LEU A 145 13.10 -2.94 -5.49
N GLU A 146 13.00 -3.56 -6.66
CA GLU A 146 13.93 -4.59 -7.11
C GLU A 146 15.34 -4.02 -7.32
N ASN A 147 16.35 -4.69 -6.76
CA ASN A 147 17.75 -4.24 -6.83
C ASN A 147 17.92 -2.82 -6.30
N ILE A 148 17.16 -2.46 -5.26
CA ILE A 148 17.32 -1.21 -4.53
C ILE A 148 17.95 -1.51 -3.18
N SER A 149 18.73 -0.56 -2.68
CA SER A 149 19.18 -0.53 -1.30
C SER A 149 18.90 0.85 -0.71
N ILE A 150 18.77 0.89 0.61
CA ILE A 150 18.44 2.09 1.35
C ILE A 150 19.57 2.46 2.30
N ARG A 151 19.80 3.76 2.49
CA ARG A 151 20.75 4.28 3.49
C ARG A 151 20.28 5.60 4.05
N GLU A 152 20.70 5.89 5.27
CA GLU A 152 20.57 7.21 5.86
C GLU A 152 21.52 8.20 5.18
N CYS A 153 21.13 9.47 5.07
CA CYS A 153 22.02 10.50 4.56
C CYS A 153 21.79 11.85 5.25
N GLN A 154 22.79 12.73 5.17
CA GLN A 154 22.64 14.12 5.57
C GLN A 154 22.37 15.00 4.33
N ASP A 155 21.59 16.06 4.51
CA ASP A 155 21.37 17.08 3.51
C ASP A 155 21.50 18.48 4.15
N ARG A 156 21.94 19.46 3.37
CA ARG A 156 22.15 20.83 3.87
C ARG A 156 20.84 21.58 4.12
N GLN A 157 19.78 21.23 3.41
CA GLN A 157 18.51 21.95 3.43
C GLN A 157 17.39 21.19 4.14
N LYS A 158 17.54 19.87 4.31
CA LYS A 158 16.49 18.99 4.82
C LYS A 158 17.04 18.07 5.91
N GLN A 159 16.26 17.93 6.97
CA GLN A 159 16.54 16.98 8.05
C GLN A 159 15.89 15.62 7.75
N PHE A 160 16.27 14.62 8.55
CA PHE A 160 15.67 13.28 8.50
C PHE A 160 15.70 12.66 7.10
N CYS A 161 16.86 12.76 6.43
CA CYS A 161 17.01 12.30 5.06
C CYS A 161 17.46 10.84 4.94
N PHE A 162 17.04 10.22 3.85
CA PHE A 162 17.48 8.89 3.42
C PHE A 162 17.50 8.79 1.90
N GLU A 163 18.22 7.80 1.38
CA GLU A 163 18.38 7.56 -0.06
C GLU A 163 18.04 6.12 -0.43
N LEU A 164 17.24 5.99 -1.50
CA LEU A 164 17.23 4.78 -2.31
C LEU A 164 18.32 4.89 -3.38
N TYR A 165 19.11 3.84 -3.54
CA TYR A 165 20.16 3.73 -4.55
C TYR A 165 20.12 2.35 -5.21
N ALA A 166 20.55 2.27 -6.46
CA ALA A 166 20.62 1.01 -7.17
C ALA A 166 21.66 0.09 -6.52
N SER A 167 21.31 -1.18 -6.34
CA SER A 167 22.19 -2.26 -5.92
C SER A 167 22.51 -3.18 -7.12
N GLY A 168 23.61 -3.93 -7.05
CA GLY A 168 23.98 -4.87 -8.11
C GLY A 168 24.67 -4.25 -9.35
N GLY A 169 25.20 -3.02 -9.24
CA GLY A 169 26.08 -2.43 -10.27
C GLY A 169 25.38 -1.66 -11.40
N ALA A 170 24.08 -1.38 -11.27
CA ALA A 170 23.39 -0.48 -12.18
C ALA A 170 23.67 1.00 -11.85
N ASP A 171 23.87 1.82 -12.88
CA ASP A 171 24.12 3.27 -12.72
C ASP A 171 22.85 4.06 -12.39
N PHE A 172 21.67 3.55 -12.75
CA PHE A 172 20.39 4.21 -12.60
C PHE A 172 19.33 3.29 -12.00
N ILE A 173 18.43 3.88 -11.22
CA ILE A 173 17.23 3.23 -10.69
C ILE A 173 16.20 3.17 -11.81
N LYS A 174 15.74 1.95 -12.14
CA LYS A 174 14.62 1.75 -13.05
C LYS A 174 13.35 2.28 -12.39
N ALA A 175 12.78 3.34 -12.96
CA ALA A 175 11.58 3.98 -12.47
C ALA A 175 10.88 4.71 -13.61
N CYS A 176 9.59 5.00 -13.45
CA CYS A 176 8.85 5.87 -14.37
C CYS A 176 8.22 7.05 -13.64
N LYS A 177 7.89 8.09 -14.39
CA LYS A 177 7.17 9.27 -13.88
C LYS A 177 6.40 9.95 -15.00
N THR A 178 5.37 10.70 -14.65
CA THR A 178 4.71 11.61 -15.60
C THR A 178 5.42 12.95 -15.62
N ASP A 179 5.74 13.45 -16.81
CA ASP A 179 6.25 14.80 -17.00
C ASP A 179 5.16 15.87 -16.84
N SER A 180 5.47 17.13 -17.17
CA SER A 180 4.51 18.24 -17.07
C SER A 180 3.34 18.14 -18.06
N GLU A 181 3.50 17.37 -19.14
CA GLU A 181 2.48 17.14 -20.16
C GLU A 181 1.67 15.87 -19.87
N GLY A 182 1.93 15.20 -18.73
CA GLY A 182 1.27 13.96 -18.34
C GLY A 182 1.84 12.71 -19.02
N LYS A 183 2.89 12.83 -19.84
CA LYS A 183 3.48 11.69 -20.54
C LYS A 183 4.36 10.87 -19.59
N VAL A 184 4.19 9.55 -19.63
CA VAL A 184 5.05 8.62 -18.88
C VAL A 184 6.44 8.58 -19.51
N VAL A 185 7.45 8.89 -18.71
CA VAL A 185 8.86 8.91 -19.08
C VAL A 185 9.71 8.17 -18.05
N GLU A 186 10.83 7.62 -18.50
CA GLU A 186 11.78 6.93 -17.62
C GLU A 186 12.50 7.92 -16.66
N GLY A 187 12.60 7.52 -15.40
CA GLY A 187 13.31 8.25 -14.36
C GLY A 187 14.82 8.07 -14.49
N LYS A 188 15.55 9.15 -14.77
CA LYS A 188 17.03 9.15 -14.80
C LYS A 188 17.65 9.43 -13.43
N HIS A 189 17.20 8.73 -12.40
CA HIS A 189 17.68 8.91 -11.04
C HIS A 189 18.80 7.92 -10.73
N THR A 190 19.97 8.42 -10.34
CA THR A 190 21.03 7.59 -9.73
C THR A 190 20.68 7.26 -8.27
N VAL A 191 20.02 8.21 -7.59
CA VAL A 191 19.45 8.05 -6.24
C VAL A 191 18.09 8.75 -6.14
N TYR A 192 17.22 8.23 -5.27
CA TYR A 192 16.05 8.96 -4.77
C TYR A 192 16.33 9.37 -3.33
N ARG A 193 16.69 10.65 -3.15
CA ARG A 193 16.81 11.27 -1.84
C ARG A 193 15.45 11.76 -1.35
N MET A 194 15.12 11.40 -0.13
CA MET A 194 13.87 11.75 0.54
C MET A 194 14.13 12.32 1.93
N SER A 195 13.16 13.08 2.45
CA SER A 195 13.19 13.70 3.78
C SER A 195 11.81 13.55 4.43
N ALA A 196 11.81 12.99 5.63
CA ALA A 196 10.63 12.83 6.47
C ALA A 196 10.39 14.07 7.36
N SER A 197 9.22 14.15 7.98
CA SER A 197 8.87 15.25 8.90
C SER A 197 9.50 15.11 10.28
N SER A 198 9.85 13.89 10.70
CA SER A 198 10.54 13.61 11.96
C SER A 198 11.50 12.43 11.81
N ASP A 199 12.32 12.20 12.83
CA ASP A 199 13.24 11.06 12.84
C ASP A 199 12.50 9.73 13.00
N GLU A 200 11.40 9.72 13.75
CA GLU A 200 10.53 8.55 13.91
C GLU A 200 9.91 8.15 12.57
N GLU A 201 9.34 9.11 11.83
CA GLU A 201 8.80 8.87 10.50
C GLU A 201 9.88 8.35 9.54
N ARG A 202 11.08 8.93 9.58
CA ARG A 202 12.21 8.44 8.76
C ARG A 202 12.56 6.99 9.09
N ARG A 203 12.71 6.65 10.37
CA ARG A 203 13.04 5.28 10.80
C ARG A 203 11.95 4.30 10.35
N GLU A 204 10.69 4.69 10.48
CA GLU A 204 9.55 3.87 10.06
C GLU A 204 9.55 3.66 8.53
N TRP A 205 9.75 4.72 7.74
CA TRP A 205 9.91 4.59 6.29
C TRP A 205 11.06 3.67 5.90
N ILE A 206 12.23 3.82 6.53
CA ILE A 206 13.38 2.95 6.27
C ILE A 206 13.06 1.49 6.63
N HIS A 207 12.40 1.26 7.77
CA HIS A 207 12.02 -0.07 8.23
C HIS A 207 11.11 -0.78 7.21
N ARG A 208 9.99 -0.14 6.84
CA ARG A 208 9.00 -0.72 5.91
C ARG A 208 9.58 -0.92 4.51
N LEU A 209 10.36 0.04 4.00
CA LEU A 209 11.06 -0.09 2.71
C LEU A 209 12.07 -1.25 2.72
N THR A 210 12.82 -1.42 3.81
CA THR A 210 13.79 -2.52 3.95
C THR A 210 13.09 -3.88 3.96
N GLN A 211 11.98 -4.01 4.70
CA GLN A 211 11.16 -5.23 4.71
C GLN A 211 10.65 -5.56 3.30
N SER A 212 10.14 -4.57 2.58
CA SER A 212 9.63 -4.76 1.21
C SER A 212 10.74 -5.14 0.22
N ILE A 213 11.93 -4.51 0.29
CA ILE A 213 13.10 -4.87 -0.54
C ILE A 213 13.56 -6.32 -0.27
N SER A 214 13.52 -6.77 0.99
CA SER A 214 13.93 -8.12 1.38
C SER A 214 12.95 -9.22 0.98
N HIS A 215 11.68 -8.90 0.74
CA HIS A 215 10.65 -9.89 0.42
C HIS A 215 10.68 -10.25 -1.08
N ASN A 216 11.74 -10.93 -1.50
CA ASN A 216 11.77 -11.61 -2.80
C ASN A 216 12.25 -13.06 -2.58
N PRO A 217 11.33 -14.04 -2.50
CA PRO A 217 11.66 -15.45 -2.31
C PRO A 217 12.63 -16.00 -3.36
N PHE A 218 12.63 -15.41 -4.56
CA PHE A 218 13.56 -15.75 -5.63
C PHE A 218 14.97 -15.20 -5.37
N TYR A 219 15.09 -14.03 -4.77
CA TYR A 219 16.37 -13.43 -4.38
C TYR A 219 17.01 -14.15 -3.19
N ASP A 220 16.21 -14.57 -2.20
CA ASP A 220 16.69 -15.43 -1.10
C ASP A 220 17.17 -16.79 -1.63
N MET A 221 16.43 -17.38 -2.56
CA MET A 221 16.84 -18.60 -3.25
C MET A 221 18.15 -18.40 -4.04
N LEU A 222 18.30 -17.28 -4.78
CA LEU A 222 19.51 -16.98 -5.53
C LEU A 222 20.71 -16.67 -4.62
N ALA A 223 20.53 -15.91 -3.54
CA ALA A 223 21.57 -15.60 -2.56
C ALA A 223 22.00 -16.86 -1.79
N SER A 224 21.07 -17.79 -1.54
CA SER A 224 21.35 -19.11 -0.96
C SER A 224 22.16 -19.99 -1.93
N ARG A 225 21.76 -20.04 -3.21
CA ARG A 225 22.51 -20.77 -4.27
C ARG A 225 23.90 -20.20 -4.50
N LYS A 226 24.06 -18.88 -4.49
CA LYS A 226 25.35 -18.18 -4.67
C LYS A 226 26.30 -18.43 -3.48
N ARG A 227 25.78 -18.42 -2.24
CA ARG A 227 26.54 -18.79 -1.03
C ARG A 227 26.99 -20.26 -1.06
N LYS A 228 26.11 -21.18 -1.47
CA LYS A 228 26.49 -22.60 -1.65
C LYS A 228 27.58 -22.77 -2.71
N ALA A 229 27.43 -22.16 -3.89
CA ALA A 229 28.42 -22.28 -4.97
C ALA A 229 29.81 -21.77 -4.57
N GLN A 230 29.90 -20.71 -3.78
CA GLN A 230 31.17 -20.17 -3.28
C GLN A 230 31.83 -21.04 -2.19
N LEU A 231 31.04 -21.81 -1.43
CA LEU A 231 31.56 -22.79 -0.47
C LEU A 231 32.11 -24.04 -1.18
N TYR A 232 31.51 -24.46 -2.29
CA TYR A 232 32.01 -25.58 -3.10
C TYR A 232 33.23 -25.23 -3.96
N ALA A 233 33.48 -23.95 -4.24
CA ALA A 233 34.65 -23.50 -4.99
C ALA A 233 35.91 -23.30 -4.10
N LYS A 234 35.79 -23.51 -2.78
CA LYS A 234 36.89 -23.37 -1.80
C LYS A 234 37.32 -24.70 -1.16
N ASN A 235 36.74 -25.81 -1.61
CA ASN A 235 37.17 -27.19 -1.32
C ASN A 235 37.62 -27.85 -2.62
#